data_AF-A0A059LEP8-F1
#
_entry.id   AF-A0A059LEP8-F1
#
_cell.length_a   1.000
_cell.length_b   1.000
_cell.length_c   1.000
_cell.angle_alpha   90.00
_cell.angle_beta   90.00
_cell.angle_gamma   90.00
#
_symmetry.space_group_name_H-M   'P 1'
#
loop_
_entity.id
_entity.type
_entity.pdbx_description
1 polymer ?
#
loop_
_entity_poly.entity_id
_entity_poly.type
_entity_poly.pdbx_seq_one_letter_code
_entity_poly.pdbx_strand_id
1 'polypeptide(L)'
;MKMYQLFVFSEPEVREGLDPEGCYANAGVFAVDLERYKQLNVSGRIADLVRVHAGGRRLWTQGVQQPSFVLAFLPHARILPHSWNVDALGYSPDKPRVPRCALESGHVLHWNGAHKPWRCGKGGRGEGEGAARGGAPQHDCYASYWRPFEVEAPTEPPPEP
;
A
#
# COMPACT_ATOMS: atom_id res chain seq x y z
N MET A 1 9.89 9.02 1.19
CA MET A 1 9.06 9.87 2.06
C MET A 1 9.56 9.75 3.48
N LYS A 2 9.64 10.87 4.21
CA LYS A 2 10.11 10.94 5.60
C LYS A 2 8.95 10.91 6.58
N MET A 3 9.17 10.44 7.81
CA MET A 3 8.11 10.33 8.82
C MET A 3 7.48 11.67 9.19
N TYR A 4 8.28 12.75 9.28
CA TYR A 4 7.78 14.09 9.62
C TYR A 4 6.72 14.62 8.63
N GLN A 5 6.66 14.09 7.41
CA GLN A 5 5.69 14.49 6.40
C GLN A 5 4.29 13.92 6.69
N LEU A 6 4.19 12.86 7.49
CA LEU A 6 2.96 12.11 7.73
C LEU A 6 2.49 12.12 9.18
N PHE A 7 3.40 12.29 10.14
CA PHE A 7 3.09 12.21 11.57
C PHE A 7 3.29 13.55 12.27
N VAL A 8 2.50 13.77 13.32
CA VAL A 8 2.51 15.02 14.09
C VAL A 8 3.43 14.86 15.30
N PHE A 9 4.69 15.25 15.14
CA PHE A 9 5.75 15.05 16.15
C PHE A 9 5.61 15.90 17.43
N SER A 10 4.67 16.83 17.48
CA SER A 10 4.30 17.49 18.74
C SER A 10 3.50 16.57 19.68
N GLU A 11 2.92 15.49 19.17
CA GLU A 11 2.17 14.52 19.97
C GLU A 11 3.12 13.49 20.61
N PRO A 12 2.98 13.19 21.92
CA PRO A 12 3.90 12.32 22.64
C PRO A 12 3.95 10.89 22.10
N GLU A 13 2.81 10.34 21.68
CA GLU A 13 2.73 9.00 21.12
C GLU A 13 3.58 8.87 19.85
N VAL A 14 3.71 9.95 19.08
CA VAL A 14 4.49 10.00 17.83
C VAL A 14 5.99 10.13 18.12
N ARG A 15 6.38 11.14 18.91
CA ARG A 15 7.80 11.45 19.14
C ARG A 15 8.54 10.35 19.92
N GLU A 16 7.81 9.55 20.70
CA GLU A 16 8.38 8.45 21.49
C GLU A 16 8.55 7.17 20.66
N GLY A 17 7.73 6.99 19.60
CA GLY A 17 7.74 5.78 18.78
C GLY A 17 8.53 5.90 17.48
N LEU A 18 8.68 7.10 16.92
CA LEU A 18 9.23 7.30 15.58
C LEU A 18 10.40 8.29 15.57
N ASP A 19 11.28 8.10 14.59
CA ASP A 19 12.29 9.09 14.21
C ASP A 19 11.71 9.98 13.10
N PRO A 20 11.67 11.32 13.25
CA PRO A 20 11.17 12.24 12.22
C PRO A 20 11.92 12.11 10.90
N GLU A 21 13.23 11.84 10.94
CA GLU A 21 14.08 11.67 9.77
C GLU A 21 14.12 10.23 9.25
N GLY A 22 13.42 9.32 9.93
CA GLY A 22 13.26 7.94 9.53
C GLY A 22 12.57 7.79 8.17
N CYS A 23 12.91 6.69 7.48
CA CYS A 23 12.21 6.30 6.26
C CYS A 23 10.83 5.75 6.60
N TYR A 24 9.80 6.23 5.89
CA TYR A 24 8.46 5.70 6.03
C TYR A 24 8.39 4.20 5.68
N ALA A 25 7.73 3.41 6.54
CA ALA A 25 7.48 2.00 6.31
C ALA A 25 6.06 1.80 5.74
N ASN A 26 5.99 1.18 4.56
CA ASN A 26 4.72 0.83 3.94
C ASN A 26 4.13 -0.43 4.60
N ALA A 27 2.88 -0.38 5.07
CA ALA A 27 2.25 -1.52 5.77
C ALA A 27 1.68 -2.60 4.82
N GLY A 28 1.86 -2.48 3.51
CA GLY A 28 1.39 -3.47 2.53
C GLY A 28 2.17 -4.78 2.52
N VAL A 29 3.39 -4.79 3.05
CA VAL A 29 4.21 -6.00 3.24
C VAL A 29 4.91 -5.89 4.58
N PHE A 30 4.70 -6.87 5.45
CA PHE A 30 5.40 -7.03 6.71
C PHE A 30 5.51 -8.51 7.06
N ALA A 31 6.57 -8.89 7.76
CA ALA A 31 6.73 -10.20 8.35
C ALA A 31 6.64 -10.06 9.86
N VAL A 32 5.88 -10.95 10.51
CA VAL A 32 5.58 -10.82 11.94
C VAL A 32 5.67 -12.16 12.64
N ASP A 33 6.30 -12.14 13.81
CA ASP A 33 6.18 -13.20 14.81
C ASP A 33 4.86 -12.98 15.57
N LEU A 34 3.92 -13.91 15.38
CA LEU A 34 2.57 -13.79 15.94
C LEU A 34 2.54 -13.89 17.47
N GLU A 35 3.43 -14.68 18.08
CA GLU A 35 3.50 -14.79 19.54
C GLU A 35 3.99 -13.48 20.13
N ARG A 36 5.07 -12.93 19.58
CA ARG A 36 5.60 -11.63 20.01
C ARG A 36 4.61 -10.50 19.76
N TYR A 37 3.91 -10.51 18.62
CA TYR A 37 2.88 -9.52 18.30
C TYR A 37 1.76 -9.51 19.35
N LYS A 38 1.33 -10.70 19.81
CA LYS A 38 0.33 -10.84 20.87
C LYS A 38 0.86 -10.39 22.23
N GLN A 39 2.09 -10.76 22.59
CA GLN A 39 2.73 -10.37 23.85
C GLN A 39 2.90 -8.85 23.97
N LEU A 40 3.25 -8.18 22.88
CA LEU A 40 3.38 -6.72 22.81
C LEU A 40 2.02 -6.00 22.72
N ASN A 41 0.91 -6.73 22.61
CA ASN A 41 -0.44 -6.19 22.46
C ASN A 41 -0.55 -5.12 21.34
N VAL A 42 0.06 -5.38 20.19
CA VAL A 42 0.14 -4.39 19.09
C VAL A 42 -1.25 -4.00 18.58
N SER A 43 -2.18 -4.95 18.47
CA SER A 43 -3.55 -4.66 18.05
C SER A 43 -4.31 -3.75 19.03
N GLY A 44 -4.11 -3.95 20.35
CA GLY A 44 -4.65 -3.06 21.36
C GLY A 44 -4.09 -1.65 21.24
N ARG A 45 -2.77 -1.53 21.05
CA ARG A 45 -2.11 -0.24 20.81
C ARG A 45 -2.64 0.47 19.58
N ILE A 46 -2.87 -0.25 18.48
CA ILE A 46 -3.49 0.30 17.26
C ILE A 46 -4.88 0.88 17.57
N ALA A 47 -5.73 0.12 18.28
CA ALA A 47 -7.08 0.57 18.61
C ALA A 47 -7.06 1.85 19.48
N ASP A 48 -6.15 1.94 20.44
CA ASP A 48 -6.00 3.12 21.28
C ASP A 48 -5.51 4.34 20.51
N LEU A 49 -4.51 4.18 19.63
CA LEU A 49 -4.00 5.26 18.78
C LEU A 49 -5.09 5.80 17.84
N VAL A 50 -5.90 4.91 17.25
CA VAL A 50 -7.05 5.30 16.42
C VAL A 50 -8.07 6.07 17.25
N ARG A 51 -8.35 5.66 18.49
CA ARG A 51 -9.26 6.37 19.39
C ARG A 51 -8.75 7.76 19.75
N VAL A 52 -7.46 7.90 20.08
CA VAL A 52 -6.82 9.19 20.38
C VAL A 52 -6.91 10.12 19.16
N HIS A 53 -6.57 9.62 17.97
CA HIS A 53 -6.68 10.38 16.73
C HIS A 53 -8.11 10.85 16.44
N ALA A 54 -9.08 9.94 16.53
CA ALA A 54 -10.49 10.24 16.31
C ALA A 54 -11.08 11.17 17.38
N GLY A 55 -10.53 11.16 18.60
CA GLY A 55 -10.91 12.03 19.71
C GLY A 55 -10.43 13.48 19.61
N GLY A 56 -9.79 13.88 18.50
CA GLY A 56 -9.39 15.26 18.21
C GLY A 56 -7.90 15.54 18.33
N ARG A 57 -7.10 14.62 18.89
CA ARG A 57 -5.63 14.72 18.94
C ARG A 57 -5.02 14.11 17.68
N ARG A 58 -4.83 14.92 16.64
CA ARG A 58 -4.36 14.43 15.34
C ARG A 58 -2.93 13.92 15.39
N LEU A 59 -2.75 12.61 15.52
CA LEU A 59 -1.44 11.95 15.52
C LEU A 59 -0.75 11.86 14.14
N TRP A 60 -1.49 11.99 13.05
CA TRP A 60 -0.99 11.92 11.66
C TRP A 60 -1.83 12.80 10.73
N THR A 61 -1.33 13.05 9.51
CA THR A 61 -1.95 13.99 8.56
C THR A 61 -2.84 13.33 7.52
N GLN A 62 -2.58 12.05 7.18
CA GLN A 62 -3.30 11.30 6.14
C GLN A 62 -3.38 9.81 6.46
N GLY A 63 -4.44 9.15 5.98
CA GLY A 63 -4.70 7.72 6.24
C GLY A 63 -5.20 7.46 7.66
N VAL A 64 -5.61 6.22 7.95
CA VAL A 64 -6.05 5.81 9.31
C VAL A 64 -5.45 4.45 9.69
N GLN A 65 -5.64 3.43 8.86
CA GLN A 65 -5.11 2.08 9.13
C GLN A 65 -3.58 2.04 9.13
N GLN A 66 -2.95 2.58 8.09
CA GLN A 66 -1.50 2.49 7.95
C GLN A 66 -0.73 3.30 9.01
N PRO A 67 -1.07 4.57 9.30
CA PRO A 67 -0.34 5.34 10.31
C PRO A 67 -0.42 4.73 11.70
N SER A 68 -1.60 4.24 12.11
CA SER A 68 -1.79 3.60 13.42
C SER A 68 -0.99 2.30 13.53
N PHE A 69 -0.96 1.48 12.47
CA PHE A 69 -0.13 0.28 12.43
C PHE A 69 1.36 0.61 12.52
N VAL A 70 1.85 1.55 11.70
CA VAL A 70 3.27 1.95 11.70
C VAL A 70 3.68 2.45 13.08
N LEU A 71 2.86 3.28 13.71
CA LEU A 71 3.15 3.85 15.02
C LEU A 71 3.15 2.80 16.15
N ALA A 72 2.32 1.77 16.06
CA ALA A 72 2.27 0.68 17.04
C ALA A 72 3.36 -0.40 16.79
N PHE A 73 3.71 -0.66 15.54
CA PHE A 73 4.52 -1.82 15.15
C PHE A 73 6.00 -1.47 14.91
N LEU A 74 6.29 -0.35 14.25
CA LEU A 74 7.65 0.00 13.83
C LEU A 74 8.68 0.13 14.98
N PRO A 75 8.31 0.60 16.20
CA PRO A 75 9.25 0.60 17.34
C PRO A 75 9.79 -0.78 17.72
N HIS A 76 9.12 -1.85 17.28
CA HIS A 76 9.46 -3.24 17.59
C HIS A 76 9.92 -4.03 16.36
N ALA A 77 10.15 -3.36 15.24
CA ALA A 77 10.42 -4.00 13.95
C ALA A 77 11.69 -3.45 13.29
N ARG A 78 12.08 -4.11 12.19
CA ARG A 78 13.13 -3.63 11.29
C ARG A 78 12.52 -3.34 9.92
N ILE A 79 13.03 -2.31 9.25
CA ILE A 79 12.58 -1.95 7.91
C ILE A 79 13.13 -2.97 6.91
N LEU A 80 12.24 -3.56 6.11
CA LEU A 80 12.62 -4.43 5.00
C LEU A 80 13.26 -3.61 3.86
N PRO A 81 14.21 -4.17 3.11
CA PRO A 81 14.71 -3.55 1.88
C PRO A 81 13.56 -3.22 0.92
N HIS A 82 13.66 -2.12 0.17
CA HIS A 82 12.61 -1.68 -0.76
C HIS A 82 12.27 -2.74 -1.83
N SER A 83 13.21 -3.62 -2.19
CA SER A 83 12.95 -4.74 -3.12
C SER A 83 11.82 -5.68 -2.66
N TRP A 84 11.56 -5.77 -1.36
CA TRP A 84 10.45 -6.57 -0.81
C TRP A 84 9.09 -5.88 -0.84
N ASN A 85 9.02 -4.61 -1.24
CA ASN A 85 7.78 -3.86 -1.38
C ASN A 85 8.02 -2.66 -2.32
N VAL A 86 8.13 -2.95 -3.63
CA VAL A 86 8.28 -1.92 -4.66
C VAL A 86 6.91 -1.27 -4.89
N ASP A 87 6.63 -0.26 -4.08
CA ASP A 87 5.36 0.43 -4.02
C ASP A 87 5.29 1.64 -4.97
N ALA A 88 4.25 2.46 -4.82
CA ALA A 88 3.92 3.62 -5.62
C ALA A 88 3.49 3.35 -7.09
N LEU A 89 3.38 2.09 -7.51
CA LEU A 89 3.01 1.73 -8.89
C LEU A 89 1.57 2.10 -9.27
N GLY A 90 0.70 2.32 -8.28
CA GLY A 90 -0.70 2.70 -8.48
C GLY A 90 -0.98 4.20 -8.47
N TYR A 91 0.05 5.05 -8.37
CA TYR A 91 -0.12 6.50 -8.39
C TYR A 91 -0.10 7.05 -9.82
N SER A 92 -0.64 8.26 -9.97
CA SER A 92 -0.80 8.91 -11.27
C SER A 92 0.56 9.16 -11.96
N PRO A 93 0.61 9.16 -13.30
CA PRO A 93 1.84 9.34 -14.08
C PRO A 93 2.52 10.72 -13.91
N ASP A 94 1.85 11.69 -13.28
CA ASP A 94 2.41 12.98 -12.86
C ASP A 94 3.34 12.86 -11.64
N LYS A 95 3.33 11.72 -10.93
CA LYS A 95 4.28 11.41 -9.87
C LYS A 95 5.58 10.83 -10.43
N PRO A 96 6.71 10.99 -9.71
CA PRO A 96 7.96 10.33 -10.07
C PRO A 96 7.74 8.84 -10.30
N ARG A 97 8.18 8.36 -11.45
CA ARG A 97 8.08 6.94 -11.79
C ARG A 97 9.04 6.13 -10.94
N VAL A 98 8.61 4.93 -10.57
CA VAL A 98 9.49 3.94 -9.95
C VAL A 98 10.64 3.63 -10.93
N PRO A 99 11.91 3.73 -10.51
CA PRO A 99 13.05 3.45 -11.39
C PRO A 99 13.02 2.03 -11.95
N ARG A 100 13.47 1.86 -13.20
CA ARG A 100 13.50 0.54 -13.86
C ARG A 100 14.30 -0.50 -13.06
N CYS A 101 15.43 -0.09 -12.50
CA CYS A 101 16.26 -0.98 -11.67
C CYS A 101 15.53 -1.49 -10.42
N ALA A 102 14.63 -0.70 -9.82
CA ALA A 102 13.81 -1.13 -8.69
C ALA A 102 12.74 -2.16 -9.13
N LEU A 103 12.18 -2.01 -10.34
CA LEU A 103 11.25 -2.98 -10.91
C LEU A 103 11.95 -4.32 -11.21
N GLU A 104 13.15 -4.27 -11.79
CA GLU A 104 13.93 -5.46 -12.16
C GLU A 104 14.45 -6.23 -10.95
N SER A 105 14.77 -5.52 -9.85
CA SER A 105 15.27 -6.12 -8.60
C SER A 105 14.18 -6.41 -7.57
N GLY A 106 12.92 -6.11 -7.89
CA GLY A 106 11.79 -6.26 -6.98
C GLY A 106 11.35 -7.71 -6.82
N HIS A 107 11.08 -8.12 -5.58
CA HIS A 107 10.45 -9.40 -5.24
C HIS A 107 8.93 -9.27 -5.14
N VAL A 108 8.42 -8.10 -4.73
CA VAL A 108 6.99 -7.80 -4.65
C VAL A 108 6.73 -6.43 -5.28
N LEU A 109 5.81 -6.39 -6.23
CA LEU A 109 5.33 -5.16 -6.88
C LEU A 109 3.99 -4.75 -6.28
N HIS A 110 3.87 -3.50 -5.83
CA HIS A 110 2.71 -3.05 -5.06
C HIS A 110 2.04 -1.80 -5.66
N TRP A 111 0.83 -1.99 -6.20
CA TRP A 111 -0.03 -0.90 -6.70
C TRP A 111 -0.88 -0.29 -5.58
N ASN A 112 -0.27 0.38 -4.59
CA ASN A 112 -0.97 0.99 -3.44
C ASN A 112 -1.81 2.26 -3.74
N GLY A 113 -1.88 2.71 -5.00
CA GLY A 113 -2.70 3.87 -5.40
C GLY A 113 -4.00 3.51 -6.14
N ALA A 114 -4.67 4.53 -6.70
CA ALA A 114 -5.96 4.39 -7.39
C ALA A 114 -5.87 3.71 -8.77
N HIS A 115 -4.71 3.81 -9.43
CA HIS A 115 -4.47 3.26 -10.77
C HIS A 115 -4.08 1.79 -10.67
N LYS A 116 -5.09 0.93 -10.62
CA LYS A 116 -4.88 -0.52 -10.55
C LYS A 116 -4.66 -1.11 -11.95
N PRO A 117 -3.76 -2.09 -12.13
CA PRO A 117 -3.47 -2.67 -13.44
C PRO A 117 -4.68 -3.41 -14.02
N TRP A 118 -5.61 -3.86 -13.17
CA TRP A 118 -6.87 -4.49 -13.60
C TRP A 118 -8.00 -3.50 -13.95
N ARG A 119 -7.79 -2.19 -13.85
CA ARG A 119 -8.80 -1.17 -14.16
C ARG A 119 -8.64 -0.52 -15.54
N CYS A 120 -7.74 -1.03 -16.38
CA CYS A 120 -7.52 -0.47 -17.71
C CYS A 120 -8.78 -0.53 -18.59
N GLY A 121 -9.06 0.57 -19.30
CA GLY A 121 -10.25 0.72 -20.15
C GLY A 121 -11.45 1.40 -19.47
N LYS A 122 -11.54 1.39 -18.14
CA LYS A 122 -12.47 2.26 -17.41
C LYS A 122 -11.81 3.62 -17.16
N GLY A 123 -11.65 4.39 -18.24
CA GLY A 123 -11.49 5.83 -18.12
C GLY A 123 -12.53 6.32 -17.11
N GLY A 124 -12.11 7.15 -16.16
CA GLY A 124 -13.01 7.72 -15.19
C GLY A 124 -14.21 8.29 -15.92
N ARG A 125 -15.38 7.64 -15.77
CA ARG A 125 -16.63 8.37 -15.85
C ARG A 125 -16.62 9.26 -14.61
N GLY A 126 -16.00 10.43 -14.76
CA GLY A 126 -16.64 11.61 -14.21
C GLY A 126 -18.07 11.57 -14.73
N GLU A 127 -19.02 11.70 -13.82
CA GLU A 127 -20.39 12.05 -14.15
C GLU A 127 -20.32 13.32 -15.02
N GLY A 128 -20.63 13.18 -16.31
CA GLY A 128 -20.39 14.20 -17.31
C GLY A 128 -20.59 13.60 -18.70
N GLU A 129 -21.84 13.56 -19.14
CA GLU A 129 -22.24 13.18 -20.48
C GLU A 129 -21.50 14.02 -21.53
N GLY A 130 -20.91 13.35 -22.53
CA GLY A 130 -20.21 13.98 -23.64
C GLY A 130 -19.46 12.95 -24.47
N ALA A 131 -20.19 12.14 -25.23
CA ALA A 131 -19.62 11.14 -26.13
C ALA A 131 -18.83 11.81 -27.26
N ALA A 132 -17.49 11.72 -27.23
CA ALA A 132 -16.65 11.95 -28.39
C ALA A 132 -16.39 10.60 -29.08
N ARG A 133 -16.92 10.47 -30.30
CA ARG A 133 -16.72 9.35 -31.22
C ARG A 133 -15.30 9.41 -31.79
N GLY A 134 -14.56 8.31 -31.71
CA GLY A 134 -13.27 8.11 -32.36
C GLY A 134 -12.12 7.93 -31.38
N GLY A 135 -11.88 6.69 -30.95
CA GLY A 135 -10.70 6.31 -30.18
C GLY A 135 -10.19 4.96 -30.67
N ALA A 136 -8.87 4.84 -30.84
CA ALA A 136 -8.18 3.59 -31.15
C ALA A 136 -8.66 2.43 -30.24
N PRO A 137 -8.52 1.15 -30.67
CA PRO A 137 -8.84 0.03 -29.81
C PRO A 137 -8.18 0.24 -28.45
N GLN A 138 -8.97 0.28 -27.37
CA GLN A 138 -8.41 0.37 -26.04
C GLN A 138 -7.44 -0.80 -25.87
N HIS A 139 -6.16 -0.48 -25.71
CA HIS A 139 -5.14 -1.48 -25.46
C HIS A 139 -5.58 -2.31 -24.24
N ASP A 140 -5.73 -3.62 -24.42
CA ASP A 140 -6.09 -4.53 -23.34
C ASP A 140 -4.87 -4.70 -22.41
N CYS A 141 -4.68 -3.70 -21.55
CA CYS A 141 -3.61 -3.71 -20.58
C CYS A 141 -3.86 -4.76 -19.48
N TYR A 142 -5.10 -5.24 -19.29
CA TYR A 142 -5.36 -6.35 -18.39
C TYR A 142 -4.69 -7.60 -18.95
N ALA A 143 -4.98 -7.98 -20.19
CA ALA A 143 -4.34 -9.13 -20.84
C ALA A 143 -2.82 -8.93 -20.94
N SER A 144 -2.35 -7.73 -21.25
CA SER A 144 -0.90 -7.48 -21.39
C SER A 144 -0.13 -7.62 -20.08
N TYR A 145 -0.75 -7.28 -18.94
CA TYR A 145 -0.11 -7.37 -17.64
C TYR A 145 -0.30 -8.75 -16.98
N TRP A 146 -1.49 -9.34 -17.10
CA TRP A 146 -1.85 -10.58 -16.40
C TRP A 146 -1.57 -11.85 -17.18
N ARG A 147 -1.46 -11.83 -18.52
CA ARG A 147 -1.19 -13.03 -19.34
C ARG A 147 0.01 -13.86 -18.86
N PRO A 148 1.14 -13.29 -18.39
CA PRO A 148 2.24 -14.09 -17.85
C PRO A 148 1.93 -14.81 -16.52
N PHE A 149 0.85 -14.43 -15.84
CA PHE A 149 0.46 -14.93 -14.52
C PHE A 149 -0.83 -15.75 -14.55
N GLU A 150 -1.46 -15.92 -15.72
CA GLU A 150 -2.61 -16.79 -15.87
C GLU A 150 -2.16 -18.25 -15.70
N VAL A 151 -2.63 -18.87 -14.61
CA VAL A 151 -2.46 -20.31 -14.41
C VAL A 151 -3.54 -20.99 -15.24
N GLU A 152 -3.13 -21.88 -16.16
CA GLU A 152 -4.08 -22.69 -16.93
C GLU A 152 -5.00 -23.45 -15.97
N ALA A 153 -6.31 -23.38 -16.21
CA ALA A 153 -7.26 -24.16 -15.43
C ALA A 153 -6.92 -25.66 -15.58
N PRO A 154 -7.06 -26.47 -14.51
CA PRO A 154 -6.90 -27.91 -14.63
C PRO A 154 -7.78 -28.44 -15.75
N THR A 155 -7.19 -29.18 -16.68
CA THR A 155 -7.89 -29.78 -17.83
C THR A 155 -8.82 -30.91 -17.42
N GLU A 156 -8.66 -31.43 -16.21
CA GLU A 156 -9.45 -32.54 -15.68
C GLU A 156 -10.39 -32.06 -14.57
N PRO A 157 -11.66 -32.49 -14.57
CA PRO A 157 -12.56 -32.24 -13.47
C PRO A 157 -12.01 -32.89 -12.19
N PRO A 158 -12.30 -32.31 -11.00
CA PRO A 158 -11.90 -32.94 -9.74
C PRO A 158 -12.49 -34.36 -9.64
N PRO A 159 -11.76 -35.32 -9.04
CA PRO A 159 -12.27 -36.68 -8.88
C PRO A 159 -13.60 -36.66 -8.13
N GLU A 160 -14.59 -37.41 -8.62
CA GLU A 160 -15.88 -37.58 -7.95
C GLU A 160 -15.69 -38.26 -6.58
N PRO A 161 -16.48 -37.87 -5.57
CA PRO A 161 -16.35 -38.35 -4.20
C PRO A 161 -16.62 -39.84 -4.00
#